data_AF-A0A364LLW6-F1
#
_entry.id   AF-A0A364LLW6-F1
#
_cell.length_a   1.000
_cell.length_b   1.000
_cell.length_c   1.000
_cell.angle_alpha   90.00
_cell.angle_beta   90.00
_cell.angle_gamma   90.00
#
_symmetry.space_group_name_H-M   'P 1'
#
loop_
_entity.id
_entity.type
_entity.pdbx_description
1 polymer ?
#
loop_
_entity_poly.entity_id
_entity_poly.type
_entity_poly.pdbx_seq_one_letter_code
_entity_poly.pdbx_strand_id
1 'polypeptide(L)'
;MFLKRFPENPLIQKIKINGRFISVYVPLDKLEAFKERYNRLGHGYGTLAIGEGVMHDYAHNSRNKHLDWLIKKSQHEHFHFILPALATPSNLEMFLNHFDADLTQLQRHEIVSGYESYISKMSMERVLECSKIYEYISAAINQQDFYVKQLMPLFNELCIRIDTYCQAVNEQEKIPSTIQLGNRTINAKKAFDTVSNFFGHIGIIIQLANKLRELQEENETCVAIIEEFNQLFEKASSMPLPDMLKLSPELSRELADNFPFIDAKISEFYLHIKEQLSERLNTSELVFTPKEAELSNYDKAIAILNNQGKIGNTIINLITRLAENQNSWNPYWRNSNAKMELIINAVLNAEKGADFASILNDKQSELYTALNMQRLLPVTILGNLGFYHAKSAIRAENELAKHNDIKDTSASII
;
A
#
# COMPACT_ATOMS: atom_id res chain seq x y z
N MET A 1 12.38 -7.83 8.95
CA MET A 1 13.11 -6.55 8.80
C MET A 1 14.35 -6.78 7.96
N PHE A 2 14.56 -5.97 6.92
CA PHE A 2 15.80 -6.00 6.14
C PHE A 2 16.89 -5.14 6.79
N LEU A 3 18.15 -5.59 6.73
CA LEU A 3 19.31 -4.91 7.29
C LEU A 3 20.52 -5.07 6.36
N LYS A 4 21.15 -3.96 5.97
CA LYS A 4 22.44 -3.94 5.27
C LYS A 4 23.46 -3.16 6.10
N ARG A 5 24.66 -3.73 6.28
CA ARG A 5 25.77 -3.11 7.02
C ARG A 5 26.89 -2.69 6.06
N PHE A 6 27.55 -1.58 6.38
CA PHE A 6 28.70 -1.04 5.67
C PHE A 6 29.80 -0.71 6.68
N PRO A 7 30.52 -1.73 7.19
CA PRO A 7 31.54 -1.51 8.23
C PRO A 7 32.67 -0.58 7.76
N GLU A 8 32.89 -0.49 6.45
CA GLU A 8 33.94 0.32 5.83
C GLU A 8 33.46 1.73 5.40
N ASN A 9 32.16 2.01 5.45
CA ASN A 9 31.65 3.33 5.09
C ASN A 9 31.83 4.29 6.29
N PRO A 10 32.51 5.44 6.12
CA PRO A 10 32.85 6.33 7.21
C PRO A 10 31.67 7.16 7.75
N LEU A 11 30.53 7.19 7.05
CA LEU A 11 29.36 7.96 7.46
C LEU A 11 28.11 7.11 7.70
N ILE A 12 27.79 6.16 6.83
CA ILE A 12 26.59 5.33 6.95
C ILE A 12 27.01 3.91 7.32
N GLN A 13 26.87 3.54 8.59
CA GLN A 13 27.32 2.24 9.10
C GLN A 13 26.37 1.09 8.75
N LYS A 14 25.07 1.38 8.68
CA LYS A 14 24.03 0.40 8.30
C LYS A 14 22.71 1.10 7.97
N ILE A 15 21.92 0.43 7.14
CA ILE A 15 20.55 0.82 6.81
C ILE A 15 19.61 -0.32 7.18
N LYS A 16 18.51 0.00 7.86
CA LYS A 16 17.41 -0.92 8.18
C LYS A 16 16.14 -0.49 7.47
N ILE A 17 15.37 -1.46 6.99
CA ILE A 17 14.08 -1.22 6.34
C ILE A 17 13.04 -2.11 7.00
N ASN A 18 11.95 -1.49 7.47
CA ASN A 18 10.82 -2.16 8.09
C ASN A 18 9.50 -1.51 7.63
N GLY A 19 8.77 -2.18 6.74
CA GLY A 19 7.60 -1.59 6.08
C GLY A 19 7.95 -0.27 5.37
N ARG A 20 7.46 0.87 5.88
CA ARG A 20 7.78 2.21 5.37
C ARG A 20 8.93 2.93 6.09
N PHE A 21 9.43 2.36 7.17
CA PHE A 21 10.45 2.98 8.01
C PHE A 21 11.83 2.60 7.48
N ILE A 22 12.65 3.61 7.21
CA ILE A 22 14.06 3.45 6.88
C ILE A 22 14.88 4.07 8.00
N SER A 23 15.69 3.26 8.68
CA SER A 23 16.62 3.75 9.70
C SER A 23 18.05 3.78 9.14
N VAL A 24 18.66 4.96 9.14
CA VAL A 24 20.05 5.17 8.73
C VAL A 24 20.91 5.39 9.98
N TYR A 25 21.90 4.54 10.18
CA TYR A 25 22.79 4.60 11.34
C TYR A 25 24.11 5.27 10.96
N VAL A 26 24.53 6.23 11.77
CA VAL A 26 25.75 7.00 11.56
C VAL A 26 26.66 6.94 12.79
N PRO A 27 27.99 7.16 12.65
CA PRO A 27 28.88 7.33 13.79
C PRO A 27 28.47 8.54 14.64
N LEU A 28 28.67 8.44 15.95
CA LEU A 28 28.28 9.49 16.91
C LEU A 28 28.95 10.83 16.63
N ASP A 29 30.22 10.82 16.22
CA ASP A 29 30.99 12.02 15.88
C ASP A 29 30.55 12.69 14.56
N LYS A 30 29.68 12.02 13.79
CA LYS A 30 29.15 12.53 12.51
C LYS A 30 27.69 12.95 12.57
N LEU A 31 27.06 12.81 13.73
CA LEU A 31 25.62 13.00 13.89
C LEU A 31 25.13 14.39 13.47
N GLU A 32 25.71 15.44 14.04
CA GLU A 32 25.28 16.82 13.76
C GLU A 32 25.53 17.21 12.30
N ALA A 33 26.66 16.79 11.73
CA ALA A 33 26.95 17.03 10.32
C ALA A 33 25.97 16.30 9.39
N PHE A 34 25.59 15.06 9.72
CA PHE A 34 24.57 14.32 8.97
C PHE A 34 23.21 15.00 9.08
N LYS A 35 22.81 15.40 10.29
CA LYS A 35 21.56 16.11 10.56
C LYS A 35 21.48 17.41 9.76
N GLU A 36 22.52 18.23 9.79
CA GLU A 36 22.57 19.49 9.05
C GLU A 36 22.45 19.27 7.54
N ARG A 37 23.22 18.31 7.01
CA ARG A 37 23.22 17.98 5.57
C ARG A 37 21.86 17.50 5.08
N TYR A 38 21.21 16.62 5.85
CA TYR A 38 19.98 15.95 5.44
C TYR A 38 18.70 16.55 6.04
N ASN A 39 18.80 17.68 6.74
CA ASN A 39 17.65 18.42 7.28
C ASN A 39 16.61 18.78 6.19
N ARG A 40 17.09 18.97 4.95
CA ARG A 40 16.25 19.28 3.78
C ARG A 40 15.42 18.09 3.30
N LEU A 41 15.86 16.85 3.50
CA LEU A 41 15.05 15.66 3.22
C LEU A 41 13.79 15.64 4.08
N GLY A 42 13.89 16.24 5.27
CA GLY A 42 12.81 16.70 6.16
C GLY A 42 11.58 17.24 5.44
N HIS A 43 11.80 18.02 4.37
CA HIS A 43 10.75 18.79 3.69
C HIS A 43 10.18 18.09 2.44
N GLY A 44 10.87 17.09 1.88
CA GLY A 44 10.50 16.41 0.62
C GLY A 44 9.91 15.01 0.80
N TYR A 45 10.34 14.30 1.82
CA TYR A 45 9.59 13.18 2.40
C TYR A 45 8.82 13.77 3.58
N GLY A 46 7.65 13.22 3.93
CA GLY A 46 6.93 13.59 5.15
C GLY A 46 7.73 13.17 6.38
N THR A 47 8.91 13.76 6.54
CA THR A 47 9.87 13.43 7.57
C THR A 47 9.49 14.29 8.73
N LEU A 48 8.75 13.65 9.62
CA LEU A 48 8.99 13.89 11.01
C LEU A 48 10.49 13.85 11.25
N ALA A 49 10.99 14.98 11.72
CA ALA A 49 12.14 15.01 12.58
C ALA A 49 12.02 13.86 13.59
N ILE A 50 13.13 13.13 13.74
CA ILE A 50 13.63 12.59 15.01
C ILE A 50 12.58 12.56 16.13
N GLY A 51 12.23 11.36 16.61
CA GLY A 51 12.09 11.20 18.06
C GLY A 51 10.72 10.95 18.67
N GLU A 52 9.58 11.31 18.07
CA GLU A 52 8.34 11.38 18.88
C GLU A 52 7.07 10.84 18.18
N GLY A 53 6.32 10.02 18.92
CA GLY A 53 5.03 9.43 18.54
C GLY A 53 5.03 7.90 18.54
N VAL A 54 3.84 7.29 18.56
CA VAL A 54 3.67 5.82 18.60
C VAL A 54 4.28 5.17 17.34
N MET A 55 4.26 5.88 16.19
CA MET A 55 4.95 5.52 14.94
C MET A 55 6.49 5.53 15.05
N HIS A 56 7.05 6.46 15.80
CA HIS A 56 8.49 6.50 16.07
C HIS A 56 8.91 5.38 17.02
N ASP A 57 8.11 5.13 18.05
CA ASP A 57 8.29 4.00 18.97
C ASP A 57 8.24 2.65 18.24
N TYR A 58 7.43 2.52 17.19
CA TYR A 58 7.40 1.34 16.31
C TYR A 58 8.73 1.08 15.60
N ALA A 59 9.40 2.14 15.11
CA ALA A 59 10.72 2.01 14.50
C ALA A 59 11.82 1.61 15.51
N HIS A 60 11.55 1.78 16.81
CA HIS A 60 12.47 1.48 17.91
C HIS A 60 12.15 0.20 18.70
N ASN A 61 10.92 -0.32 18.70
CA ASN A 61 10.55 -1.37 19.65
C ASN A 61 10.71 -2.79 19.12
N SER A 62 11.85 -3.38 19.48
CA SER A 62 11.89 -4.69 20.14
C SER A 62 12.51 -4.49 21.52
N ARG A 63 11.72 -4.11 22.53
CA ARG A 63 11.87 -4.46 23.97
C ARG A 63 11.03 -3.52 24.85
N ASN A 64 10.13 -4.12 25.62
CA ASN A 64 9.61 -3.67 26.92
C ASN A 64 10.10 -2.31 27.42
N LYS A 65 9.34 -1.25 27.14
CA LYS A 65 9.52 0.09 27.77
C LYS A 65 9.42 0.07 29.30
N HIS A 66 8.96 -1.04 29.89
CA HIS A 66 8.86 -1.21 31.35
C HIS A 66 10.16 -1.67 32.03
N LEU A 67 11.25 -1.90 31.28
CA LEU A 67 12.54 -2.37 31.83
C LEU A 67 13.73 -1.44 31.49
N ASP A 68 13.47 -0.21 31.05
CA ASP A 68 14.47 0.77 30.58
C ASP A 68 15.56 1.14 31.62
N TRP A 69 15.41 0.77 32.89
CA TRP A 69 16.39 1.07 33.94
C TRP A 69 17.51 0.02 34.09
N LEU A 70 17.40 -1.16 33.47
CA LEU A 70 18.33 -2.28 33.68
C LEU A 70 19.33 -2.53 32.54
N ILE A 71 19.17 -1.89 31.38
CA ILE A 71 20.02 -2.16 30.20
C ILE A 71 20.66 -0.86 29.73
N LYS A 72 21.99 -0.73 29.87
CA LYS A 72 22.75 0.36 29.24
C LYS A 72 22.50 0.35 27.73
N LYS A 73 21.80 1.38 27.22
CA LYS A 73 21.58 1.62 25.79
C LYS A 73 22.93 1.72 25.07
N SER A 74 23.11 0.97 23.98
CA SER A 74 24.22 1.19 23.05
C SER A 74 24.10 2.59 22.46
N GLN A 75 25.17 3.39 22.50
CA GLN A 75 25.26 4.77 21.97
C GLN A 75 25.28 4.81 20.42
N HIS A 76 24.29 4.20 19.78
CA HIS A 76 24.07 4.39 18.34
C HIS A 76 22.83 5.24 18.17
N GLU A 77 23.04 6.50 17.81
CA GLU A 77 21.96 7.37 17.35
C GLU A 77 21.76 7.16 15.85
N HIS A 78 20.50 7.04 15.43
CA HIS A 78 20.11 6.73 14.06
C HIS A 78 18.94 7.61 13.64
N PHE A 79 18.88 7.91 12.35
CA PHE A 79 17.84 8.75 11.75
C PHE A 79 16.75 7.86 11.19
N HIS A 80 15.50 8.16 11.51
CA HIS A 80 14.34 7.50 10.91
C HIS A 80 13.74 8.36 9.81
N PHE A 81 13.52 7.73 8.67
CA PHE A 81 12.79 8.29 7.55
C PHE A 81 11.52 7.46 7.36
N ILE A 82 10.41 8.15 7.14
CA ILE A 82 9.11 7.52 6.87
C ILE A 82 8.82 7.75 5.39
N LEU A 83 8.79 6.67 4.62
CA LEU A 83 8.35 6.73 3.24
C LEU A 83 6.84 7.02 3.17
N PRO A 84 6.36 7.70 2.11
CA PRO A 84 4.94 7.99 1.93
C PRO A 84 4.07 6.72 1.76
N ALA A 85 4.68 5.61 1.35
CA ALA A 85 4.05 4.29 1.24
C ALA A 85 5.03 3.21 1.73
N LEU A 86 4.60 1.94 1.77
CA LEU A 86 5.49 0.81 2.01
C LEU A 86 6.72 0.85 1.06
N ALA A 87 7.88 0.42 1.56
CA ALA A 87 9.08 0.37 0.75
C ALA A 87 8.93 -0.63 -0.41
N THR A 88 9.36 -0.21 -1.59
CA THR A 88 9.49 -1.00 -2.81
C THR A 88 10.88 -0.77 -3.39
N PRO A 89 11.43 -1.66 -4.25
CA PRO A 89 12.76 -1.45 -4.82
C PRO A 89 12.88 -0.09 -5.53
N SER A 90 11.83 0.30 -6.27
CA SER A 90 11.80 1.58 -6.98
C SER A 90 11.77 2.79 -6.05
N ASN A 91 10.90 2.82 -5.03
CA ASN A 91 10.84 3.98 -4.14
C ASN A 91 12.03 4.05 -3.17
N LEU A 92 12.63 2.91 -2.86
CA LEU A 92 13.86 2.80 -2.09
C LEU A 92 15.03 3.35 -2.90
N GLU A 93 15.15 3.01 -4.18
CA GLU A 93 16.18 3.57 -5.06
C GLU A 93 16.09 5.10 -5.14
N MET A 94 14.88 5.65 -5.34
CA MET A 94 14.65 7.10 -5.34
C MET A 94 15.09 7.74 -4.02
N PHE A 95 14.74 7.13 -2.88
CA PHE A 95 15.18 7.60 -1.56
C PHE A 95 16.71 7.57 -1.41
N LEU A 96 17.35 6.47 -1.83
CA LEU A 96 18.79 6.28 -1.68
C LEU A 96 19.61 7.25 -2.54
N ASN A 97 19.05 7.77 -3.64
CA ASN A 97 19.71 8.77 -4.47
C ASN A 97 19.96 10.10 -3.75
N HIS A 98 19.30 10.36 -2.62
CA HIS A 98 19.63 11.49 -1.77
C HIS A 98 20.95 11.34 -1.02
N PHE A 99 21.48 10.12 -0.90
CA PHE A 99 22.77 9.84 -0.25
C PHE A 99 23.88 9.59 -1.28
N ASP A 100 23.80 10.19 -2.47
CA ASP A 100 24.75 9.97 -3.56
C ASP A 100 26.20 10.35 -3.22
N ALA A 101 26.38 11.34 -2.35
CA ALA A 101 27.67 11.76 -1.81
C ALA A 101 28.24 10.81 -0.74
N ASP A 102 27.39 10.01 -0.10
CA ASP A 102 27.74 9.25 1.11
C ASP A 102 27.59 7.73 0.96
N LEU A 103 26.89 7.28 -0.08
CA LEU A 103 26.86 5.89 -0.55
C LEU A 103 27.45 5.84 -1.96
N THR A 104 28.26 4.83 -2.24
CA THR A 104 28.69 4.58 -3.63
C THR A 104 27.53 4.03 -4.47
N GLN A 105 27.64 4.12 -5.80
CA GLN A 105 26.67 3.50 -6.70
C GLN A 105 26.51 1.99 -6.42
N LEU A 106 27.63 1.30 -6.15
CA LEU A 106 27.62 -0.11 -5.79
C LEU A 106 26.86 -0.35 -4.48
N GLN A 107 27.12 0.45 -3.44
CA GLN A 107 26.42 0.32 -2.15
C GLN A 107 24.91 0.54 -2.29
N ARG A 108 24.47 1.53 -3.08
CA ARG A 108 23.05 1.73 -3.36
C ARG A 108 22.43 0.54 -4.07
N HIS A 109 23.09 0.04 -5.13
CA HIS A 109 22.63 -1.14 -5.85
C HIS A 109 22.53 -2.39 -4.97
N GLU A 110 23.49 -2.61 -4.07
CA GLU A 110 23.45 -3.72 -3.12
C GLU A 110 22.29 -3.62 -2.12
N ILE A 111 21.89 -2.40 -1.72
CA ILE A 111 20.73 -2.20 -0.85
C ILE A 111 19.46 -2.56 -1.61
N VAL A 112 19.28 -2.02 -2.81
CA VAL A 112 18.06 -2.21 -3.62
C VAL A 112 17.90 -3.68 -4.00
N SER A 113 18.94 -4.31 -4.55
CA SER A 113 18.89 -5.74 -4.94
C SER A 113 18.76 -6.66 -3.73
N GLY A 114 19.44 -6.35 -2.62
CA GLY A 114 19.28 -7.08 -1.37
C GLY A 114 17.87 -6.98 -0.80
N TYR A 115 17.26 -5.79 -0.87
CA TYR A 115 15.88 -5.58 -0.43
C TYR A 115 14.89 -6.27 -1.37
N GLU A 116 15.09 -6.20 -2.68
CA GLU A 116 14.27 -6.92 -3.67
C GLU A 116 14.31 -8.43 -3.43
N SER A 117 15.50 -9.00 -3.22
CA SER A 117 15.66 -10.41 -2.86
C SER A 117 15.02 -10.75 -1.51
N TYR A 118 15.02 -9.81 -0.56
CA TYR A 118 14.35 -10.00 0.72
C TYR A 118 12.84 -10.06 0.53
N ILE A 119 12.26 -9.14 -0.25
CA ILE A 119 10.81 -9.07 -0.45
C ILE A 119 10.25 -10.05 -1.48
N SER A 120 11.10 -10.75 -2.24
CA SER A 120 10.66 -11.73 -3.23
C SER A 120 10.23 -13.07 -2.62
N LYS A 121 10.77 -13.46 -1.46
CA LYS A 121 10.41 -14.71 -0.76
C LYS A 121 9.80 -14.45 0.61
N MET A 122 8.62 -15.03 0.88
CA MET A 122 7.95 -14.86 2.17
C MET A 122 8.51 -15.80 3.23
N SER A 123 9.57 -15.39 3.93
CA SER A 123 10.12 -16.15 5.07
C SER A 123 9.30 -15.95 6.35
N MET A 124 9.53 -16.80 7.35
CA MET A 124 8.94 -16.65 8.68
C MET A 124 9.19 -15.25 9.29
N GLU A 125 10.39 -14.69 9.15
CA GLU A 125 10.71 -13.35 9.65
C GLU A 125 9.90 -12.26 8.94
N ARG A 126 9.60 -12.45 7.64
CA ARG A 126 8.74 -11.53 6.89
C ARG A 126 7.27 -11.67 7.26
N VAL A 127 6.80 -12.89 7.51
CA VAL A 127 5.45 -13.12 8.04
C VAL A 127 5.29 -12.36 9.35
N LEU A 128 6.22 -12.53 10.30
CA LEU A 128 6.19 -11.84 11.58
C LEU A 128 6.30 -10.32 11.44
N GLU A 129 7.14 -9.82 10.52
CA GLU A 129 7.23 -8.39 10.21
C GLU A 129 5.90 -7.84 9.69
N CYS A 130 5.29 -8.49 8.70
CA CYS A 130 4.01 -8.08 8.13
C CYS A 130 2.91 -8.08 9.21
N SER A 131 2.81 -9.13 10.01
CA SER A 131 1.87 -9.20 11.13
C SER A 131 2.06 -8.08 12.13
N LYS A 132 3.31 -7.72 12.42
CA LYS A 132 3.64 -6.61 13.32
C LYS A 132 3.22 -5.24 12.75
N ILE A 133 3.24 -5.05 11.43
CA ILE A 133 2.68 -3.86 10.79
C ILE A 133 1.17 -3.74 11.11
N TYR A 134 0.40 -4.83 11.01
CA TYR A 134 -1.02 -4.82 11.36
C TYR A 134 -1.28 -4.53 12.84
N GLU A 135 -0.55 -5.22 13.73
CA GLU A 135 -0.63 -5.04 15.19
C GLU A 135 -0.48 -3.56 15.54
N TYR A 136 0.54 -2.94 14.95
CA TYR A 136 0.88 -1.57 15.18
C TYR A 136 -0.16 -0.59 14.65
N ILE A 137 -0.56 -0.71 13.38
CA ILE A 137 -1.52 0.24 12.79
C ILE A 137 -2.85 0.15 13.55
N SER A 138 -3.30 -1.08 13.90
CA SER A 138 -4.48 -1.30 14.72
C SER A 138 -4.40 -0.59 16.09
N ALA A 139 -3.27 -0.74 16.80
CA ALA A 139 -3.05 -0.04 18.06
C ALA A 139 -3.08 1.49 17.91
N ALA A 140 -2.45 2.01 16.85
CA ALA A 140 -2.38 3.43 16.58
C ALA A 140 -3.76 4.03 16.21
N ILE A 141 -4.59 3.29 15.47
CA ILE A 141 -6.00 3.66 15.21
C ILE A 141 -6.77 3.74 16.53
N ASN A 142 -6.68 2.70 17.38
CA ASN A 142 -7.39 2.65 18.66
C ASN A 142 -6.98 3.77 19.62
N GLN A 143 -5.72 4.21 19.55
CA GLN A 143 -5.19 5.33 20.34
C GLN A 143 -5.43 6.70 19.68
N GLN A 144 -6.12 6.74 18.53
CA GLN A 144 -6.37 7.95 17.76
C GLN A 144 -5.10 8.73 17.41
N ASP A 145 -4.02 8.01 17.11
CA ASP A 145 -2.70 8.57 16.82
C ASP A 145 -2.76 9.62 15.70
N PHE A 146 -2.10 10.76 15.94
CA PHE A 146 -2.13 11.91 15.04
C PHE A 146 -1.59 11.59 13.64
N TYR A 147 -0.54 10.76 13.54
CA TYR A 147 0.08 10.43 12.26
C TYR A 147 -0.76 9.48 11.43
N VAL A 148 -1.42 8.51 12.08
CA VAL A 148 -2.40 7.65 11.39
C VAL A 148 -3.47 8.49 10.72
N LYS A 149 -3.98 9.53 11.39
CA LYS A 149 -5.00 10.43 10.82
C LYS A 149 -4.50 11.20 9.60
N GLN A 150 -3.22 11.56 9.56
CA GLN A 150 -2.61 12.24 8.43
C GLN A 150 -2.28 11.32 7.26
N LEU A 151 -1.83 10.09 7.56
CA LEU A 151 -1.43 9.10 6.57
C LEU A 151 -2.62 8.39 5.94
N MET A 152 -3.70 8.22 6.71
CA MET A 152 -4.93 7.55 6.28
C MET A 152 -6.18 8.37 6.62
N PRO A 153 -6.35 9.57 6.03
CA PRO A 153 -7.45 10.46 6.36
C PRO A 153 -8.83 9.89 5.98
N LEU A 154 -8.96 9.19 4.84
CA LEU A 154 -10.25 8.59 4.45
C LEU A 154 -10.60 7.43 5.37
N PHE A 155 -9.64 6.58 5.73
CA PHE A 155 -9.89 5.49 6.66
C PHE A 155 -10.24 6.01 8.06
N ASN A 156 -9.57 7.07 8.53
CA ASN A 156 -9.95 7.73 9.78
C ASN A 156 -11.36 8.33 9.72
N GLU A 157 -11.74 8.99 8.62
CA GLU A 157 -13.13 9.44 8.43
C GLU A 157 -14.09 8.25 8.53
N LEU A 158 -13.79 7.15 7.83
CA LEU A 158 -14.60 5.94 7.85
C LEU A 158 -14.78 5.39 9.27
N CYS A 159 -13.70 5.25 10.04
CA CYS A 159 -13.76 4.81 11.44
C CYS A 159 -14.70 5.69 12.29
N ILE A 160 -14.60 7.02 12.19
CA ILE A 160 -15.47 7.95 12.93
C ILE A 160 -16.95 7.76 12.52
N ARG A 161 -17.23 7.59 11.23
CA ARG A 161 -18.60 7.33 10.74
C ARG A 161 -19.14 6.00 11.26
N ILE A 162 -18.29 4.98 11.35
CA ILE A 162 -18.65 3.67 11.88
C ILE A 162 -18.91 3.73 13.39
N ASP A 163 -18.09 4.44 14.16
CA ASP A 163 -18.33 4.62 15.60
C ASP A 163 -19.67 5.32 15.86
N THR A 164 -19.98 6.35 15.07
CA THR A 164 -21.28 7.04 15.12
C THR A 164 -22.44 6.09 14.77
N TYR A 165 -22.26 5.24 13.76
CA TYR A 165 -23.24 4.23 13.38
C TYR A 165 -23.47 3.22 14.53
N CYS A 166 -22.40 2.73 15.17
CA CYS A 166 -22.46 1.82 16.30
C CYS A 166 -23.20 2.44 17.51
N GLN A 167 -22.92 3.71 17.82
CA GLN A 167 -23.63 4.44 18.88
C GLN A 167 -25.13 4.51 18.59
N ALA A 168 -25.51 4.91 17.38
CA ALA A 168 -26.92 4.97 16.99
C ALA A 168 -27.63 3.61 17.07
N VAL A 169 -26.93 2.52 16.72
CA VAL A 169 -27.46 1.15 16.87
C VAL A 169 -27.67 0.79 18.34
N ASN A 170 -26.67 1.06 19.19
CA ASN A 170 -26.72 0.74 20.61
C ASN A 170 -27.79 1.54 21.36
N GLU A 171 -27.94 2.82 21.01
CA GLU A 171 -28.90 3.75 21.61
C GLU A 171 -30.31 3.61 21.01
N GLN A 172 -30.51 2.67 20.06
CA GLN A 172 -31.77 2.46 19.33
C GLN A 172 -32.28 3.73 18.63
N GLU A 173 -31.36 4.59 18.22
CA GLU A 173 -31.66 5.80 17.49
C GLU A 173 -31.94 5.49 16.00
N LYS A 174 -32.27 6.53 15.23
CA LYS A 174 -32.43 6.42 13.78
C LYS A 174 -31.10 6.07 13.13
N ILE A 175 -30.92 4.79 12.80
CA ILE A 175 -29.73 4.26 12.12
C ILE A 175 -29.63 4.90 10.72
N PRO A 176 -28.50 5.53 10.36
CA PRO A 176 -28.33 6.09 9.03
C PRO A 176 -28.24 4.96 7.99
N SER A 177 -28.94 5.10 6.87
CA SER A 177 -28.88 4.14 5.76
C SER A 177 -27.63 4.30 4.90
N THR A 178 -27.02 5.49 4.93
CA THR A 178 -25.83 5.85 4.16
C THR A 178 -24.86 6.66 4.98
N ILE A 179 -23.58 6.59 4.63
CA ILE A 179 -22.52 7.45 5.16
C ILE A 179 -21.78 8.14 4.01
N GLN A 180 -21.31 9.35 4.26
CA GLN A 180 -20.42 10.06 3.36
C GLN A 180 -18.98 9.66 3.67
N LEU A 181 -18.22 9.30 2.64
CA LEU A 181 -16.80 8.98 2.70
C LEU A 181 -16.11 9.70 1.54
N GLY A 182 -15.33 10.74 1.85
CA GLY A 182 -14.82 11.64 0.81
C GLY A 182 -15.95 12.18 -0.08
N ASN A 183 -15.84 11.97 -1.40
CA ASN A 183 -16.85 12.39 -2.37
C ASN A 183 -17.94 11.34 -2.65
N ARG A 184 -17.94 10.19 -1.96
CA ARG A 184 -18.89 9.10 -2.21
C ARG A 184 -19.89 8.95 -1.07
N THR A 185 -21.12 8.63 -1.43
CA THR A 185 -22.15 8.18 -0.50
C THR A 185 -22.23 6.66 -0.60
N ILE A 186 -22.02 5.96 0.52
CA ILE A 186 -22.00 4.49 0.57
C ILE A 186 -23.04 3.97 1.56
N ASN A 187 -23.47 2.72 1.39
CA ASN A 187 -24.40 2.07 2.31
C ASN A 187 -23.73 1.87 3.68
N ALA A 188 -24.38 2.35 4.74
CA ALA A 188 -23.81 2.38 6.09
C ALA A 188 -23.58 0.97 6.66
N LYS A 189 -24.56 0.07 6.50
CA LYS A 189 -24.44 -1.34 6.94
C LYS A 189 -23.29 -2.04 6.21
N LYS A 190 -23.19 -1.88 4.89
CA LYS A 190 -22.10 -2.46 4.10
C LYS A 190 -20.74 -1.95 4.57
N ALA A 191 -20.62 -0.66 4.82
CA ALA A 191 -19.39 -0.07 5.36
C ALA A 191 -19.03 -0.66 6.74
N PHE A 192 -20.02 -0.77 7.64
CA PHE A 192 -19.84 -1.41 8.95
C PHE A 192 -19.38 -2.87 8.82
N ASP A 193 -20.06 -3.67 8.00
CA ASP A 193 -19.70 -5.08 7.77
C ASP A 193 -18.27 -5.20 7.23
N THR A 194 -17.90 -4.38 6.23
CA THR A 194 -16.56 -4.38 5.63
C THR A 194 -15.47 -3.99 6.63
N VAL A 195 -15.67 -2.95 7.43
CA VAL A 195 -14.71 -2.50 8.45
C VAL A 195 -14.59 -3.54 9.58
N SER A 196 -15.71 -4.12 10.01
CA SER A 196 -15.73 -5.17 11.03
C SER A 196 -14.96 -6.41 10.58
N ASN A 197 -15.15 -6.83 9.33
CA ASN A 197 -14.40 -7.94 8.73
C ASN A 197 -12.90 -7.63 8.64
N PHE A 198 -12.53 -6.41 8.24
CA PHE A 198 -11.14 -5.99 8.19
C PHE A 198 -10.45 -6.09 9.56
N PHE A 199 -11.04 -5.51 10.60
CA PHE A 199 -10.50 -5.63 11.96
C PHE A 199 -10.55 -7.06 12.51
N GLY A 200 -11.56 -7.84 12.14
CA GLY A 200 -11.63 -9.27 12.47
C GLY A 200 -10.44 -10.06 11.91
N HIS A 201 -10.10 -9.85 10.64
CA HIS A 201 -8.93 -10.47 10.02
C HIS A 201 -7.61 -10.01 10.65
N ILE A 202 -7.47 -8.72 10.95
CA ILE A 202 -6.33 -8.18 11.70
C ILE A 202 -6.17 -8.90 13.04
N GLY A 203 -7.26 -9.06 13.80
CA GLY A 203 -7.23 -9.77 15.07
C GLY A 203 -6.73 -11.21 14.94
N ILE A 204 -7.16 -11.94 13.90
CA ILE A 204 -6.70 -13.30 13.64
C ILE A 204 -5.21 -13.33 13.25
N ILE A 205 -4.77 -12.41 12.39
CA ILE A 205 -3.36 -12.27 11.98
C ILE A 205 -2.46 -12.04 13.21
N ILE A 206 -2.86 -11.16 14.12
CA ILE A 206 -2.10 -10.88 15.35
C ILE A 206 -2.05 -12.13 16.24
N GLN A 207 -3.16 -12.86 16.40
CA GLN A 207 -3.19 -14.11 17.17
C GLN A 207 -2.26 -15.18 16.58
N LEU A 208 -2.30 -15.36 15.25
CA LEU A 208 -1.38 -16.25 14.54
C LEU A 208 0.08 -15.85 14.77
N ALA A 209 0.40 -14.57 14.69
CA ALA A 209 1.75 -14.06 14.89
C ALA A 209 2.25 -14.20 16.32
N ASN A 210 1.38 -14.03 17.33
CA ASN A 210 1.72 -14.25 18.73
C ASN A 210 2.08 -15.71 18.98
N LYS A 211 1.24 -16.64 18.52
CA LYS A 211 1.53 -18.07 18.62
C LYS A 211 2.80 -18.47 17.87
N LEU A 212 3.02 -17.90 16.68
CA LEU A 212 4.25 -18.10 15.93
C LEU A 212 5.51 -17.64 16.68
N ARG A 213 5.41 -16.56 17.46
CA ARG A 213 6.52 -16.10 18.32
C ARG A 213 6.76 -17.05 19.48
N GLU A 214 5.71 -17.53 20.13
CA GLU A 214 5.78 -18.50 21.24
C GLU A 214 6.45 -19.82 20.79
N LEU A 215 6.17 -20.29 19.57
CA LEU A 215 6.86 -21.44 18.96
C LEU A 215 8.38 -21.27 18.74
N GLN A 216 8.89 -20.04 18.76
CA GLN A 216 10.34 -19.80 18.70
C GLN A 216 11.00 -20.02 20.07
N GLU A 217 10.23 -19.98 21.16
CA GLU A 217 10.73 -19.99 22.53
C GLU A 217 10.56 -21.36 23.22
N GLU A 218 9.60 -22.19 22.79
CA GLU A 218 9.26 -23.46 23.45
C GLU A 218 9.44 -24.72 22.58
N ASN A 219 9.79 -25.85 23.21
CA ASN A 219 9.83 -27.20 22.62
C ASN A 219 8.51 -27.95 22.91
N GLU A 220 7.38 -27.39 22.52
CA GLU A 220 6.06 -28.00 22.77
C GLU A 220 5.71 -29.14 21.79
N THR A 221 4.80 -30.03 22.23
CA THR A 221 4.29 -31.17 21.46
C THR A 221 3.46 -30.73 20.25
N CYS A 222 3.85 -31.20 19.06
CA CYS A 222 3.37 -30.76 17.75
C CYS A 222 1.83 -30.81 17.55
N VAL A 223 1.11 -31.74 18.18
CA VAL A 223 -0.32 -31.99 17.89
C VAL A 223 -1.26 -30.89 18.40
N ALA A 224 -1.14 -30.46 19.66
CA ALA A 224 -2.01 -29.43 20.24
C ALA A 224 -1.84 -28.09 19.51
N ILE A 225 -0.60 -27.76 19.16
CA ILE A 225 -0.24 -26.57 18.38
C ILE A 225 -0.95 -26.57 17.02
N ILE A 226 -0.93 -27.69 16.29
CA ILE A 226 -1.58 -27.80 14.97
C ILE A 226 -3.08 -27.54 15.08
N GLU A 227 -3.74 -28.08 16.10
CA GLU A 227 -5.18 -27.88 16.31
C GLU A 227 -5.52 -26.41 16.53
N GLU A 228 -4.74 -25.69 17.34
CA GLU A 228 -4.94 -24.27 17.60
C GLU A 228 -4.75 -23.41 16.34
N PHE A 229 -3.73 -23.71 15.53
CA PHE A 229 -3.54 -23.02 14.24
C PHE A 229 -4.70 -23.29 13.29
N ASN A 230 -5.19 -24.53 13.22
CA ASN A 230 -6.33 -24.89 12.38
C ASN A 230 -7.61 -24.17 12.82
N GLN A 231 -7.86 -24.01 14.12
CA GLN A 231 -8.99 -23.21 14.62
C GLN A 231 -8.91 -21.74 14.17
N LEU A 232 -7.71 -21.15 14.20
CA LEU A 232 -7.50 -19.78 13.69
C LEU A 232 -7.68 -19.69 12.17
N PHE A 233 -7.21 -20.68 11.41
CA PHE A 233 -7.44 -20.74 9.97
C PHE A 233 -8.91 -20.97 9.61
N GLU A 234 -9.65 -21.78 10.36
CA GLU A 234 -11.08 -21.98 10.18
C GLU A 234 -11.84 -20.67 10.44
N LYS A 235 -11.48 -19.95 11.51
CA LYS A 235 -12.03 -18.61 11.80
C LYS A 235 -11.73 -17.62 10.67
N ALA A 236 -10.53 -17.63 10.11
CA ALA A 236 -10.19 -16.81 8.95
C ALA A 236 -10.99 -17.22 7.70
N SER A 237 -11.16 -18.51 7.47
CA SER A 237 -11.86 -19.08 6.30
C SER A 237 -13.37 -18.86 6.36
N SER A 238 -13.94 -18.67 7.54
CA SER A 238 -15.39 -18.40 7.72
C SER A 238 -15.73 -16.91 7.63
N MET A 239 -14.81 -16.02 7.99
CA MET A 239 -14.99 -14.57 7.91
C MET A 239 -14.99 -14.06 6.46
N PRO A 240 -15.96 -13.23 6.00
CA PRO A 240 -15.89 -12.62 4.69
C PRO A 240 -14.69 -11.70 4.56
N LEU A 241 -14.01 -11.74 3.41
CA LEU A 241 -12.91 -10.81 3.15
C LEU A 241 -13.44 -9.37 3.10
N PRO A 242 -12.65 -8.39 3.58
CA PRO A 242 -13.00 -6.99 3.39
C PRO A 242 -12.92 -6.64 1.90
N ASP A 243 -13.71 -5.64 1.51
CA ASP A 243 -13.77 -5.14 0.14
C ASP A 243 -13.80 -3.61 0.19
N MET A 244 -12.67 -3.05 0.60
CA MET A 244 -12.47 -1.61 0.73
C MET A 244 -12.59 -0.93 -0.64
N LEU A 245 -12.19 -1.62 -1.70
CA LEU A 245 -12.33 -1.17 -3.07
C LEU A 245 -13.78 -0.86 -3.45
N LYS A 246 -14.73 -1.73 -3.07
CA LYS A 246 -16.16 -1.46 -3.29
C LYS A 246 -16.71 -0.30 -2.47
N LEU A 247 -16.06 0.11 -1.39
CA LEU A 247 -16.41 1.33 -0.66
C LEU A 247 -15.84 2.56 -1.40
N SER A 248 -14.53 2.58 -1.64
CA SER A 248 -13.85 3.63 -2.39
C SER A 248 -12.50 3.14 -2.95
N PRO A 249 -12.22 3.33 -4.26
CA PRO A 249 -10.90 3.09 -4.82
C PRO A 249 -9.78 3.87 -4.12
N GLU A 250 -10.07 5.10 -3.71
CA GLU A 250 -9.15 5.98 -2.98
C GLU A 250 -8.84 5.42 -1.59
N LEU A 251 -9.87 4.95 -0.86
CA LEU A 251 -9.70 4.27 0.43
C LEU A 251 -8.85 3.01 0.30
N SER A 252 -9.16 2.16 -0.69
CA SER A 252 -8.41 0.91 -0.92
C SER A 252 -6.92 1.19 -1.20
N ARG A 253 -6.61 2.23 -1.97
CA ARG A 253 -5.22 2.65 -2.22
C ARG A 253 -4.54 3.18 -0.96
N GLU A 254 -5.21 4.07 -0.23
CA GLU A 254 -4.72 4.61 1.03
C GLU A 254 -4.36 3.48 2.00
N LEU A 255 -5.21 2.46 2.10
CA LEU A 255 -4.93 1.27 2.90
C LEU A 255 -3.79 0.42 2.32
N ALA A 256 -3.72 0.22 1.00
CA ALA A 256 -2.64 -0.54 0.36
C ALA A 256 -1.26 0.10 0.54
N ASP A 257 -1.20 1.43 0.64
CA ASP A 257 0.05 2.15 0.93
C ASP A 257 0.55 1.89 2.36
N ASN A 258 -0.34 1.45 3.28
CA ASN A 258 -0.09 1.30 4.71
C ASN A 258 -0.05 -0.17 5.17
N PHE A 259 -0.79 -1.06 4.52
CA PHE A 259 -0.93 -2.46 4.89
C PHE A 259 -0.35 -3.38 3.81
N PRO A 260 0.52 -4.36 4.16
CA PRO A 260 1.14 -5.23 3.16
C PRO A 260 0.14 -6.07 2.36
N PHE A 261 -0.96 -6.49 3.00
CA PHE A 261 -2.07 -7.21 2.38
C PHE A 261 -3.41 -6.60 2.82
N ILE A 262 -4.29 -6.35 1.86
CA ILE A 262 -5.64 -5.87 2.11
C ILE A 262 -6.62 -6.60 1.20
N ASP A 263 -7.91 -6.53 1.53
CA ASP A 263 -8.99 -7.12 0.75
C ASP A 263 -8.68 -8.60 0.39
N ALA A 264 -8.76 -8.94 -0.90
CA ALA A 264 -8.47 -10.29 -1.40
C ALA A 264 -7.06 -10.80 -1.06
N LYS A 265 -6.08 -9.90 -0.94
CA LYS A 265 -4.68 -10.26 -0.67
C LYS A 265 -4.48 -10.80 0.75
N ILE A 266 -5.44 -10.60 1.67
CA ILE A 266 -5.39 -11.19 3.01
C ILE A 266 -5.33 -12.74 2.93
N SER A 267 -6.05 -13.35 1.98
CA SER A 267 -5.98 -14.80 1.75
C SER A 267 -4.57 -15.25 1.35
N GLU A 268 -3.86 -14.48 0.52
CA GLU A 268 -2.46 -14.75 0.15
C GLU A 268 -1.55 -14.73 1.38
N PHE A 269 -1.78 -13.81 2.30
CA PHE A 269 -1.01 -13.74 3.53
C PHE A 269 -1.23 -14.95 4.44
N TYR A 270 -2.48 -15.41 4.59
CA TYR A 270 -2.75 -16.64 5.34
C TYR A 270 -2.11 -17.88 4.69
N LEU A 271 -2.06 -17.95 3.36
CA LEU A 271 -1.35 -19.03 2.66
C LEU A 271 0.15 -19.01 2.98
N HIS A 272 0.78 -17.83 3.01
CA HIS A 272 2.18 -17.72 3.42
C HIS A 272 2.40 -18.08 4.89
N ILE A 273 1.50 -17.66 5.80
CA ILE A 273 1.55 -18.08 7.21
C ILE A 273 1.50 -19.61 7.31
N LYS A 274 0.54 -20.23 6.62
CA LYS A 274 0.39 -21.69 6.57
C LYS A 274 1.65 -22.37 6.04
N GLU A 275 2.18 -21.92 4.90
CA GLU A 275 3.38 -22.47 4.28
C GLU A 275 4.56 -22.46 5.25
N GLN A 276 4.84 -21.30 5.86
CA GLN A 276 5.95 -21.16 6.80
C GLN A 276 5.74 -21.96 8.09
N LEU A 277 4.50 -22.10 8.56
CA LEU A 277 4.16 -22.99 9.69
C LEU A 277 4.35 -24.47 9.34
N SER A 278 3.88 -24.91 8.17
CA SER A 278 4.03 -26.28 7.68
C SER A 278 5.49 -26.68 7.58
N GLU A 279 6.34 -25.79 7.05
CA GLU A 279 7.79 -26.00 7.00
C GLU A 279 8.38 -26.10 8.41
N ARG A 280 8.01 -25.18 9.32
CA ARG A 280 8.56 -25.11 10.68
C ARG A 280 8.18 -26.31 11.56
N LEU A 281 6.95 -26.78 11.43
CA LEU A 281 6.39 -27.91 12.18
C LEU A 281 6.57 -29.25 11.46
N ASN A 282 7.09 -29.21 10.22
CA ASN A 282 7.24 -30.38 9.34
C ASN A 282 5.94 -31.20 9.23
N THR A 283 4.83 -30.52 8.90
CA THR A 283 3.48 -31.11 8.86
C THR A 283 2.67 -30.66 7.65
N SER A 284 1.85 -31.57 7.13
CA SER A 284 0.83 -31.31 6.11
C SER A 284 -0.58 -31.17 6.69
N GLU A 285 -0.74 -31.31 8.01
CA GLU A 285 -2.06 -31.33 8.69
C GLU A 285 -2.68 -29.94 8.89
N LEU A 286 -1.94 -28.87 8.56
CA LEU A 286 -2.48 -27.52 8.59
C LEU A 286 -3.46 -27.31 7.43
N VAL A 287 -4.65 -26.84 7.75
CA VAL A 287 -5.75 -26.61 6.80
C VAL A 287 -6.14 -25.15 6.80
N PHE A 288 -5.97 -24.50 5.66
CA PHE A 288 -6.54 -23.19 5.37
C PHE A 288 -7.24 -23.28 4.03
N THR A 289 -8.50 -22.85 4.00
CA THR A 289 -9.30 -22.79 2.77
C THR A 289 -9.44 -21.32 2.40
N PRO A 290 -8.66 -20.83 1.41
CA PRO A 290 -8.71 -19.43 1.04
C PRO A 290 -10.12 -19.07 0.57
N LYS A 291 -10.64 -17.93 1.03
CA LYS A 291 -11.80 -17.34 0.38
C LYS A 291 -11.36 -16.74 -0.95
N GLU A 292 -12.00 -17.19 -2.02
CA GLU A 292 -11.87 -16.53 -3.32
C GLU A 292 -12.71 -15.25 -3.31
N ALA A 293 -12.09 -14.12 -3.64
CA ALA A 293 -12.84 -12.92 -3.93
C ALA A 293 -13.39 -13.06 -5.36
N GLU A 294 -14.71 -13.12 -5.51
CA GLU A 294 -15.36 -12.90 -6.81
C GLU A 294 -15.21 -11.43 -7.20
N LEU A 295 -14.03 -11.09 -7.70
CA LEU A 295 -13.74 -9.76 -8.24
C LEU A 295 -14.26 -9.71 -9.67
N SER A 296 -15.07 -8.69 -9.97
CA SER A 296 -15.44 -8.38 -11.34
C SER A 296 -14.19 -7.98 -12.14
N ASN A 297 -14.27 -8.04 -13.48
CA ASN A 297 -13.18 -7.54 -14.33
C ASN A 297 -12.85 -6.07 -14.04
N TYR A 298 -13.87 -5.27 -13.70
CA TYR A 298 -13.69 -3.92 -13.21
C TYR A 298 -12.82 -3.89 -11.95
N ASP A 299 -13.20 -4.63 -10.91
CA ASP A 299 -12.47 -4.64 -9.64
C ASP A 299 -11.02 -5.12 -9.81
N LYS A 300 -10.80 -6.16 -10.63
CA LYS A 300 -9.47 -6.66 -10.99
C LYS A 300 -8.62 -5.59 -11.67
N ALA A 301 -9.17 -4.85 -12.63
CA ALA A 301 -8.46 -3.78 -13.33
C ALA A 301 -8.10 -2.63 -12.38
N ILE A 302 -9.01 -2.21 -11.51
CA ILE A 302 -8.71 -1.16 -10.52
C ILE A 302 -7.60 -1.62 -9.56
N ALA A 303 -7.62 -2.88 -9.12
CA ALA A 303 -6.57 -3.44 -8.25
C ALA A 303 -5.18 -3.43 -8.91
N ILE A 304 -5.08 -3.72 -10.22
CA ILE A 304 -3.82 -3.62 -10.98
C ILE A 304 -3.35 -2.16 -11.02
N LEU A 305 -4.24 -1.25 -11.39
CA LEU A 305 -3.94 0.18 -11.56
C LEU A 305 -3.55 0.86 -10.25
N ASN A 306 -4.11 0.45 -9.11
CA ASN A 306 -3.74 1.03 -7.81
C ASN A 306 -2.24 0.84 -7.48
N ASN A 307 -1.57 -0.16 -8.07
CA ASN A 307 -0.12 -0.37 -7.89
C ASN A 307 0.75 0.45 -8.87
N GLN A 308 0.14 1.29 -9.73
CA GLN A 308 0.82 2.03 -10.82
C GLN A 308 0.96 3.54 -10.53
N GLY A 309 0.82 3.94 -9.26
CA GLY A 309 0.99 5.32 -8.82
C GLY A 309 0.07 6.31 -9.55
N LYS A 310 0.59 7.51 -9.86
CA LYS A 310 -0.18 8.61 -10.46
C LYS A 310 -0.83 8.25 -11.81
N ILE A 311 -0.15 7.43 -12.61
CA ILE A 311 -0.67 6.96 -13.91
C ILE A 311 -1.87 6.07 -13.69
N GLY A 312 -1.74 5.09 -12.79
CA GLY A 312 -2.84 4.24 -12.35
C GLY A 312 -4.07 5.04 -11.92
N ASN A 313 -3.87 6.07 -11.09
CA ASN A 313 -4.94 6.94 -10.60
C ASN A 313 -5.66 7.68 -11.73
N THR A 314 -4.91 8.14 -12.72
CA THR A 314 -5.48 8.85 -13.88
C THR A 314 -6.39 7.93 -14.68
N ILE A 315 -5.97 6.68 -14.87
CA ILE A 315 -6.76 5.67 -15.58
C ILE A 315 -7.98 5.24 -14.74
N ILE A 316 -7.82 5.03 -13.42
CA ILE A 316 -8.93 4.73 -12.51
C ILE A 316 -9.99 5.84 -12.57
N ASN A 317 -9.59 7.11 -12.48
CA ASN A 317 -10.51 8.23 -12.56
C ASN A 317 -11.30 8.27 -13.88
N LEU A 318 -10.65 7.90 -14.99
CA LEU A 318 -11.33 7.74 -16.27
C LEU A 318 -12.34 6.60 -16.23
N ILE A 319 -11.92 5.41 -15.78
CA ILE A 319 -12.79 4.23 -15.68
C ILE A 319 -14.02 4.54 -14.81
N THR A 320 -13.83 5.14 -13.64
CA THR A 320 -14.91 5.55 -12.72
C THR A 320 -15.87 6.53 -13.39
N ARG A 321 -15.36 7.58 -14.05
CA ARG A 321 -16.21 8.56 -14.76
C ARG A 321 -17.00 7.93 -15.90
N LEU A 322 -16.41 6.96 -16.62
CA LEU A 322 -17.11 6.22 -17.68
C LEU A 322 -18.20 5.32 -17.08
N ALA A 323 -17.91 4.63 -15.98
CA ALA A 323 -18.86 3.78 -15.26
C ALA A 323 -20.07 4.57 -14.75
N GLU A 324 -19.84 5.72 -14.12
CA GLU A 324 -20.90 6.62 -13.60
C GLU A 324 -21.85 7.11 -14.70
N ASN A 325 -21.36 7.20 -15.94
CA ASN A 325 -22.11 7.73 -17.07
C ASN A 325 -22.46 6.67 -18.12
N GLN A 326 -22.31 5.39 -17.81
CA GLN A 326 -22.51 4.29 -18.77
C GLN A 326 -23.95 4.22 -19.31
N ASN A 327 -24.92 4.68 -18.52
CA ASN A 327 -26.35 4.74 -18.86
C ASN A 327 -26.83 6.17 -19.14
N SER A 328 -25.92 7.11 -19.39
CA SER A 328 -26.27 8.51 -19.58
C SER A 328 -26.90 8.77 -20.96
N TRP A 329 -27.99 9.54 -20.99
CA TRP A 329 -28.62 10.02 -22.22
C TRP A 329 -27.85 11.16 -22.91
N ASN A 330 -26.84 11.71 -22.24
CA ASN A 330 -26.03 12.79 -22.81
C ASN A 330 -25.13 12.22 -23.93
N PRO A 331 -25.22 12.75 -25.17
CA PRO A 331 -24.40 12.30 -26.29
C PRO A 331 -22.90 12.28 -26.01
N TYR A 332 -22.42 13.16 -25.13
CA TYR A 332 -21.01 13.20 -24.69
C TYR A 332 -20.53 11.90 -24.02
N TRP A 333 -21.44 11.16 -23.39
CA TRP A 333 -21.17 9.90 -22.68
C TRP A 333 -21.62 8.67 -23.46
N ARG A 334 -22.05 8.83 -24.72
CA ARG A 334 -22.40 7.70 -25.59
C ARG A 334 -21.19 6.76 -25.73
N ASN A 335 -21.45 5.45 -25.70
CA ASN A 335 -20.45 4.38 -25.74
C ASN A 335 -19.45 4.38 -24.57
N SER A 336 -19.78 5.01 -23.43
CA SER A 336 -18.92 4.96 -22.24
C SER A 336 -18.69 3.54 -21.74
N ASN A 337 -19.70 2.65 -21.82
CA ASN A 337 -19.53 1.25 -21.46
C ASN A 337 -18.48 0.55 -22.35
N ALA A 338 -18.60 0.66 -23.67
CA ALA A 338 -17.66 0.03 -24.60
C ALA A 338 -16.22 0.53 -24.41
N LYS A 339 -16.03 1.85 -24.23
CA LYS A 339 -14.69 2.40 -23.95
C LYS A 339 -14.16 1.92 -22.60
N MET A 340 -15.01 1.87 -21.57
CA MET A 340 -14.62 1.36 -20.25
C MET A 340 -14.17 -0.09 -20.32
N GLU A 341 -14.94 -0.97 -20.98
CA GLU A 341 -14.60 -2.39 -21.16
C GLU A 341 -13.28 -2.57 -21.91
N LEU A 342 -13.02 -1.79 -22.95
CA LEU A 342 -11.74 -1.84 -23.67
C LEU A 342 -10.55 -1.45 -22.80
N ILE A 343 -10.69 -0.41 -21.98
CA ILE A 343 -9.64 -0.01 -21.04
C ILE A 343 -9.44 -1.12 -20.00
N ILE A 344 -10.52 -1.66 -19.43
CA ILE A 344 -10.45 -2.76 -18.45
C ILE A 344 -9.73 -3.97 -19.05
N ASN A 345 -10.12 -4.40 -20.24
CA ASN A 345 -9.49 -5.55 -20.89
C ASN A 345 -8.01 -5.30 -21.19
N ALA A 346 -7.64 -4.11 -21.68
CA ALA A 346 -6.24 -3.76 -21.90
C ALA A 346 -5.41 -3.75 -20.61
N VAL A 347 -6.00 -3.33 -19.48
CA VAL A 347 -5.36 -3.40 -18.16
C VAL A 347 -5.17 -4.84 -17.71
N LEU A 348 -6.18 -5.70 -17.90
CA LEU A 348 -6.13 -7.11 -17.51
C LEU A 348 -5.18 -7.94 -18.38
N ASN A 349 -5.00 -7.56 -19.64
CA ASN A 349 -4.09 -8.20 -20.59
C ASN A 349 -2.63 -7.74 -20.43
N ALA A 350 -2.37 -6.67 -19.67
CA ALA A 350 -1.01 -6.23 -19.42
C ALA A 350 -0.23 -7.31 -18.65
N GLU A 351 1.05 -7.50 -19.02
CA GLU A 351 1.90 -8.48 -18.34
C GLU A 351 1.98 -8.19 -16.84
N LYS A 352 2.02 -9.26 -16.02
CA LYS A 352 2.07 -9.13 -14.56
C LYS A 352 3.34 -8.39 -14.15
N GLY A 353 3.17 -7.23 -13.52
CA GLY A 353 4.29 -6.37 -13.10
C GLY A 353 4.73 -5.35 -14.16
N ALA A 354 4.00 -5.20 -15.26
CA ALA A 354 4.32 -4.22 -16.28
C ALA A 354 4.29 -2.78 -15.73
N ASP A 355 5.22 -1.97 -16.22
CA ASP A 355 5.24 -0.52 -16.01
C ASP A 355 4.28 0.17 -16.99
N PHE A 356 3.19 0.71 -16.44
CA PHE A 356 2.19 1.38 -17.25
C PHE A 356 2.71 2.67 -17.89
N ALA A 357 3.78 3.29 -17.36
CA ALA A 357 4.41 4.43 -18.03
C ALA A 357 5.00 4.02 -19.38
N SER A 358 5.74 2.90 -19.40
CA SER A 358 6.31 2.33 -20.61
C SER A 358 5.24 1.88 -21.62
N ILE A 359 4.17 1.23 -21.16
CA ILE A 359 3.04 0.83 -22.03
C ILE A 359 2.39 2.04 -22.70
N LEU A 360 2.24 3.15 -21.97
CA LEU A 360 1.63 4.37 -22.52
C LEU A 360 2.55 5.14 -23.48
N ASN A 361 3.86 4.89 -23.46
CA ASN A 361 4.79 5.43 -24.45
C ASN A 361 4.74 4.67 -25.78
N ASP A 362 4.29 3.41 -25.76
CA ASP A 362 4.03 2.64 -26.98
C ASP A 362 2.64 2.97 -27.53
N LYS A 363 2.62 3.70 -28.66
CA LYS A 363 1.39 4.08 -29.35
C LYS A 363 0.64 2.91 -29.97
N GLN A 364 1.28 1.74 -30.08
CA GLN A 364 0.65 0.52 -30.59
C GLN A 364 0.07 -0.35 -29.46
N SER A 365 0.33 -0.01 -28.19
CA SER A 365 -0.19 -0.80 -27.08
C SER A 365 -1.72 -0.78 -27.02
N GLU A 366 -2.31 -1.88 -26.57
CA GLU A 366 -3.76 -2.00 -26.39
C GLU A 366 -4.29 -0.92 -25.46
N LEU A 367 -3.55 -0.63 -24.38
CA LEU A 367 -3.93 0.35 -23.38
C LEU A 367 -3.86 1.78 -23.95
N TYR A 368 -2.79 2.14 -24.67
CA TYR A 368 -2.71 3.45 -25.33
C TYR A 368 -3.87 3.63 -26.31
N THR A 369 -4.16 2.61 -27.10
CA THR A 369 -5.25 2.63 -28.08
C THR A 369 -6.61 2.79 -27.40
N ALA A 370 -6.89 2.01 -26.35
CA ALA A 370 -8.14 2.06 -25.60
C ALA A 370 -8.37 3.43 -24.94
N LEU A 371 -7.31 4.03 -24.36
CA LEU A 371 -7.39 5.36 -23.75
C LEU A 371 -7.63 6.47 -24.78
N ASN A 372 -7.01 6.37 -25.96
CA ASN A 372 -7.11 7.38 -27.02
C ASN A 372 -8.30 7.18 -27.98
N MET A 373 -9.06 6.09 -27.83
CA MET A 373 -10.24 5.83 -28.66
C MET A 373 -11.29 6.94 -28.51
N GLN A 374 -11.82 7.43 -29.63
CA GLN A 374 -12.93 8.37 -29.63
C GLN A 374 -14.23 7.66 -29.26
N ARG A 375 -15.04 8.26 -28.39
CA ARG A 375 -16.33 7.68 -27.94
C ARG A 375 -17.45 7.82 -28.95
N LEU A 376 -17.39 8.83 -29.82
CA LEU A 376 -18.40 9.10 -30.83
C LEU A 376 -17.98 8.46 -32.16
N LEU A 377 -18.88 7.64 -32.73
CA LEU A 377 -18.77 7.23 -34.13
C LEU A 377 -18.93 8.46 -35.03
N PRO A 378 -18.27 8.51 -36.20
CA PRO A 378 -18.42 9.61 -37.14
C PRO A 378 -19.83 9.54 -37.77
N VAL A 379 -20.78 10.26 -37.19
CA VAL A 379 -22.13 10.38 -37.76
C VAL A 379 -22.12 11.56 -38.73
N THR A 380 -21.95 11.22 -40.01
CA THR A 380 -22.28 11.99 -41.24
C THR A 380 -21.35 13.11 -41.72
N ILE A 381 -21.29 13.21 -43.06
CA ILE A 381 -20.42 14.03 -43.94
C ILE A 381 -20.52 15.56 -43.69
N LEU A 382 -21.54 16.03 -42.97
CA LEU A 382 -21.70 17.45 -42.60
C LEU A 382 -21.12 17.80 -41.20
N GLY A 383 -20.53 16.84 -40.49
CA GLY A 383 -19.95 17.04 -39.16
C GLY A 383 -18.58 17.76 -39.14
N ASN A 384 -17.93 18.00 -40.27
CA ASN A 384 -16.54 18.48 -40.31
C ASN A 384 -16.26 19.85 -39.66
N LEU A 385 -17.27 20.64 -39.28
CA LEU A 385 -17.08 21.95 -38.65
C LEU A 385 -17.18 21.93 -37.10
N GLY A 386 -17.61 20.83 -36.48
CA GLY A 386 -17.68 20.70 -35.01
C GLY A 386 -16.75 19.62 -34.43
N PHE A 387 -16.08 18.84 -35.27
CA PHE A 387 -15.44 17.58 -34.90
C PHE A 387 -14.14 17.68 -34.09
N TYR A 388 -13.52 18.86 -34.01
CA TYR A 388 -12.23 18.99 -33.30
C TYR A 388 -12.36 19.21 -31.78
N HIS A 389 -13.58 19.38 -31.25
CA HIS A 389 -13.80 19.69 -29.83
C HIS A 389 -14.38 18.54 -29.00
N ALA A 390 -14.77 17.42 -29.60
CA ALA A 390 -15.24 16.22 -28.87
C ALA A 390 -14.13 15.19 -28.63
N LYS A 391 -12.85 15.61 -28.63
CA LYS A 391 -11.77 14.81 -28.04
C LYS A 391 -12.11 14.61 -26.58
N SER A 392 -12.28 13.36 -26.12
CA SER A 392 -12.18 13.07 -24.69
C SER A 392 -10.73 13.38 -24.31
N ALA A 393 -10.50 14.63 -23.93
CA ALA A 393 -9.22 15.15 -23.48
C ALA A 393 -8.87 14.47 -22.16
N ILE A 394 -8.38 13.24 -22.23
CA ILE A 394 -7.24 12.89 -21.42
C ILE A 394 -6.04 13.23 -22.29
N ARG A 395 -5.53 14.41 -21.98
CA ARG A 395 -4.15 14.85 -22.08
C ARG A 395 -3.18 13.80 -21.48
N ALA A 396 -3.24 12.52 -21.85
CA ALA A 396 -2.21 11.54 -21.48
C ALA A 396 -0.85 12.06 -21.99
N GLU A 397 -0.82 12.54 -23.23
CA GLU A 397 0.36 13.19 -23.81
C GLU A 397 0.80 14.47 -23.09
N ASN A 398 -0.09 15.26 -22.46
CA ASN A 398 0.32 16.50 -21.78
C ASN A 398 0.66 16.31 -20.29
N GLU A 399 0.11 15.29 -19.62
CA GLU A 399 0.59 14.87 -18.29
C GLU A 399 1.93 14.13 -18.40
N LEU A 400 2.16 13.36 -19.48
CA LEU A 400 3.45 12.74 -19.79
C LEU A 400 4.51 13.77 -20.26
N ALA A 401 4.14 14.73 -21.11
CA ALA A 401 5.06 15.79 -21.56
C ALA A 401 5.55 16.68 -20.41
N LYS A 402 4.69 17.01 -19.44
CA LYS A 402 5.10 17.75 -18.22
C LYS A 402 6.14 17.01 -17.37
N HIS A 403 6.25 15.69 -17.51
CA HIS A 403 7.25 14.89 -16.79
C HIS A 403 8.59 14.76 -17.55
N ASN A 404 8.60 14.90 -18.88
CA ASN A 404 9.83 14.88 -19.67
C ASN A 404 10.52 16.25 -19.77
N ASP A 405 9.79 17.37 -19.57
CA ASP A 405 10.34 18.73 -19.67
C ASP A 405 11.16 19.20 -18.45
N ILE A 406 11.35 18.39 -17.40
CA ILE A 406 12.25 18.74 -16.29
C ILE A 406 13.73 18.42 -16.62
N LYS A 407 14.01 17.78 -17.76
CA LYS A 407 15.39 17.45 -18.18
C LYS A 407 16.00 18.38 -19.23
N ASP A 408 15.33 19.44 -19.67
CA ASP A 408 15.84 20.26 -20.79
C ASP A 408 15.69 21.78 -20.63
N THR A 409 16.05 22.32 -19.45
CA THR A 409 16.29 23.77 -19.29
C THR A 409 17.64 24.08 -18.65
N SER A 410 18.68 23.40 -19.14
CA SER A 410 20.07 23.83 -18.98
C SER A 410 20.78 23.87 -20.34
N ALA A 411 20.31 24.74 -21.25
CA ALA A 411 21.13 25.21 -22.37
C ALA A 411 20.54 26.47 -23.02
N SER A 412 21.36 27.51 -23.11
CA SER A 412 21.11 28.86 -23.65
C SER A 412 20.22 29.71 -22.73
N ILE A 413 20.71 30.82 -22.18
CA ILE A 413 21.19 32.00 -22.89
C ILE A 413 22.36 32.64 -22.11
N ILE A 414 23.41 33.03 -22.85
CA ILE A 414 24.43 34.01 -22.43
C ILE A 414 23.77 35.38 -22.35
#